data_AF-A0A101MFT3-F1
#
_entry.id   AF-A0A101MFT3-F1
#
_cell.length_a   1.000
_cell.length_b   1.000
_cell.length_c   1.000
_cell.angle_alpha   90.00
_cell.angle_beta   90.00
_cell.angle_gamma   90.00
#
_symmetry.space_group_name_H-M   'P 1'
#
loop_
_entity.id
_entity.type
_entity.pdbx_description
1 polymer ?
#
loop_
_entity_poly.entity_id
_entity_poly.type
_entity_poly.pdbx_seq_one_letter_code
_entity_poly.pdbx_strand_id
1 'polypeptide(L)'
;MKAAPDTARPRWQRVLKRTASLILHQWLLIGMGVVCALAYCFPNVAKNGGIIRSEYSIMYGVIAIIFLISGLSIPRQKLISHALNWRLHLIVQVISFLFIPAVVLAIVHIILAADPGEKIDRAVLAGYIFTACIPTTIASNVVMTRSAGGDDAAALVEVLLANILGPFVTAAWTISLIPKMAVFDPWRFGGGSLGSMYKEVFQQLGLSVLLPLFIGQLVRWSWPDRTALVLQKTKLPKLATFCLLLLIWATFSSCFATGALQTLSAQSIVFVILFNIILYITLTAVCFFCSRPPRIFSSRRWSKPIFKRMSPEETIAVCFCGPAKSTALGIPLLYAMWQPVDLFLKAKTSVPVLLYTTEQICVAHFFVQLFRWWHARIVEKEDLDDSTREDVEIAMAEDTRGDHAGRVHEHTTV
;
A
#
# COMPACT_ATOMS: atom_id res chain seq x y z
N MET A 1 -25.33 42.46 -29.29
CA MET A 1 -24.79 42.55 -27.91
C MET A 1 -23.47 41.79 -27.88
N LYS A 2 -22.34 42.50 -27.79
CA LYS A 2 -21.00 41.91 -27.64
C LYS A 2 -20.91 41.25 -26.27
N ALA A 3 -20.59 39.95 -26.23
CA ALA A 3 -20.29 39.25 -24.98
C ALA A 3 -19.08 39.92 -24.30
N ALA A 4 -19.24 40.26 -23.03
CA ALA A 4 -18.18 40.85 -22.22
C ALA A 4 -17.02 39.85 -22.07
N PRO A 5 -15.76 40.32 -22.06
CA PRO A 5 -14.61 39.45 -21.85
C PRO A 5 -14.65 38.91 -20.41
N ASP A 6 -14.63 37.58 -20.31
CA ASP A 6 -14.56 36.84 -19.05
C ASP A 6 -13.34 37.34 -18.25
N THR A 7 -13.58 38.03 -17.14
CA THR A 7 -12.53 38.61 -16.29
C THR A 7 -11.70 37.47 -15.69
N ALA A 8 -10.59 37.16 -16.34
CA ALA A 8 -9.68 36.11 -15.93
C ALA A 8 -9.20 36.34 -14.50
N ARG A 9 -9.68 35.53 -13.55
CA ARG A 9 -9.30 35.58 -12.13
C ARG A 9 -7.77 35.70 -11.98
N PRO A 10 -7.27 36.55 -11.06
CA PRO A 10 -5.84 36.82 -10.92
C PRO A 10 -5.06 35.51 -10.66
N ARG A 11 -3.86 35.42 -11.23
CA ARG A 11 -3.00 34.21 -11.20
C ARG A 11 -2.84 33.65 -9.78
N TRP A 12 -2.70 34.51 -8.77
CA TRP A 12 -2.57 34.09 -7.38
C TRP A 12 -3.83 33.39 -6.85
N GLN A 13 -5.05 33.83 -7.20
CA GLN A 13 -6.29 33.15 -6.80
C GLN A 13 -6.45 31.78 -7.47
N ARG A 14 -5.99 31.64 -8.72
CA ARG A 14 -5.96 30.34 -9.41
C ARG A 14 -4.94 29.39 -8.80
N VAL A 15 -3.76 29.89 -8.44
CA VAL A 15 -2.74 29.12 -7.70
C VAL A 15 -3.26 28.76 -6.31
N LEU A 16 -3.79 29.72 -5.54
CA LEU A 16 -4.34 29.47 -4.20
C LEU A 16 -5.49 28.47 -4.23
N LYS A 17 -6.41 28.57 -5.20
CA LYS A 17 -7.52 27.63 -5.36
C LYS A 17 -7.03 26.25 -5.80
N ARG A 18 -6.02 26.15 -6.67
CA ARG A 18 -5.38 24.88 -7.03
C ARG A 18 -4.65 24.26 -5.86
N THR A 19 -3.86 25.03 -5.12
CA THR A 19 -3.14 24.58 -3.93
C THR A 19 -4.11 24.18 -2.82
N ALA A 20 -5.12 24.99 -2.52
CA ALA A 20 -6.17 24.67 -1.56
C ALA A 20 -6.97 23.43 -1.97
N SER A 21 -7.31 23.29 -3.27
CA SER A 21 -7.95 22.09 -3.79
C SER A 21 -7.05 20.87 -3.64
N LEU A 22 -5.75 20.97 -3.96
CA LEU A 22 -4.79 19.88 -3.76
C LEU A 22 -4.69 19.50 -2.27
N ILE A 23 -4.60 20.47 -1.36
CA ILE A 23 -4.58 20.25 0.09
C ILE A 23 -5.89 19.61 0.57
N LEU A 24 -7.06 20.05 0.08
CA LEU A 24 -8.36 19.44 0.41
C LEU A 24 -8.46 18.00 -0.09
N HIS A 25 -7.84 17.68 -1.24
CA HIS A 25 -7.74 16.30 -1.72
C HIS A 25 -6.82 15.45 -0.82
N GLN A 26 -5.94 16.07 -0.03
CA GLN A 26 -5.08 15.44 0.97
C GLN A 26 -5.70 15.43 2.38
N TRP A 27 -7.03 15.35 2.48
CA TRP A 27 -7.75 15.34 3.76
C TRP A 27 -7.24 14.25 4.73
N LEU A 28 -6.74 13.12 4.23
CA LEU A 28 -6.18 12.04 5.03
C LEU A 28 -4.91 12.51 5.77
N LEU A 29 -3.99 13.19 5.07
CA LEU A 29 -2.76 13.73 5.67
C LEU A 29 -3.06 14.81 6.72
N ILE A 30 -4.02 15.69 6.42
CA ILE A 30 -4.50 16.69 7.38
C ILE A 30 -5.11 16.00 8.60
N GLY A 31 -5.94 14.98 8.37
CA GLY A 31 -6.53 14.16 9.42
C GLY A 31 -5.48 13.51 10.31
N MET A 32 -4.40 12.96 9.72
CA MET A 32 -3.27 12.38 10.46
C MET A 32 -2.57 13.43 11.35
N GLY A 33 -2.35 14.65 10.83
CA GLY A 33 -1.80 15.75 11.62
C GLY A 33 -2.71 16.16 12.78
N VAL A 34 -4.03 16.28 12.55
CA VAL A 34 -5.01 16.63 13.58
C VAL A 34 -5.06 15.56 14.67
N VAL A 35 -5.15 14.28 14.31
CA VAL A 35 -5.19 13.22 15.33
C VAL A 35 -3.85 13.06 16.06
N CYS A 36 -2.72 13.35 15.42
CA CYS A 36 -1.42 13.39 16.08
C CYS A 36 -1.38 14.52 17.13
N ALA A 37 -1.86 15.72 16.78
CA ALA A 37 -1.97 16.82 17.74
C ALA A 37 -2.93 16.50 18.90
N LEU A 38 -4.07 15.88 18.61
CA LEU A 38 -5.00 15.41 19.65
C LEU A 38 -4.38 14.33 20.54
N ALA A 39 -3.61 13.41 19.97
CA ALA A 39 -2.87 12.40 20.73
C ALA A 39 -1.81 13.02 21.64
N TYR A 40 -1.14 14.08 21.18
CA TYR A 40 -0.15 14.80 21.99
C TYR A 40 -0.79 15.57 23.15
N CYS A 41 -1.89 16.29 22.89
CA CYS A 41 -2.58 17.07 23.92
C CYS A 41 -3.36 16.20 24.92
N PHE A 42 -3.97 15.10 24.46
CA PHE A 42 -4.85 14.24 25.25
C PHE A 42 -4.48 12.74 25.16
N PRO A 43 -3.23 12.36 25.48
CA PRO A 43 -2.74 11.00 25.26
C PRO A 43 -3.46 9.95 26.12
N ASN A 44 -3.97 10.34 27.30
CA ASN A 44 -4.67 9.43 28.22
C ASN A 44 -6.04 8.97 27.72
N VAL A 45 -6.62 9.64 26.71
CA VAL A 45 -7.93 9.27 26.20
C VAL A 45 -7.84 7.96 25.41
N ALA A 46 -7.00 7.93 24.37
CA ALA A 46 -6.94 6.83 23.42
C ALA A 46 -5.71 5.91 23.55
N LYS A 47 -4.83 6.14 24.53
CA LYS A 47 -3.77 5.16 24.83
C LYS A 47 -4.37 3.80 25.19
N ASN A 48 -3.58 2.74 25.01
CA ASN A 48 -3.92 1.42 25.55
C ASN A 48 -4.09 1.51 27.08
N GLY A 49 -5.22 1.01 27.59
CA GLY A 49 -5.63 1.18 29.00
C GLY A 49 -6.14 2.59 29.34
N GLY A 50 -6.36 3.46 28.35
CA GLY A 50 -6.92 4.81 28.52
C GLY A 50 -8.42 4.83 28.75
N ILE A 51 -9.00 6.04 28.79
CA ILE A 51 -10.42 6.27 29.12
C ILE A 51 -11.36 5.46 28.22
N ILE A 52 -11.12 5.45 26.91
CA ILE A 52 -11.98 4.73 25.96
C ILE A 52 -11.60 3.25 25.81
N ARG A 53 -10.64 2.76 26.60
CA ARG A 53 -10.11 1.39 26.52
C ARG A 53 -9.80 0.99 25.07
N SER A 54 -8.85 1.70 24.45
CA SER A 54 -8.60 1.61 23.00
C SER A 54 -8.17 0.22 22.54
N GLU A 55 -7.65 -0.61 23.45
CA GLU A 55 -7.41 -2.04 23.21
C GLU A 55 -8.68 -2.83 22.85
N TYR A 56 -9.87 -2.35 23.23
CA TYR A 56 -11.15 -2.97 22.86
C TYR A 56 -11.90 -2.10 21.85
N SER A 57 -12.13 -0.82 22.15
CA SER A 57 -12.94 0.06 21.31
C SER A 57 -12.31 0.26 19.93
N ILE A 58 -10.99 0.41 19.87
CA ILE A 58 -10.26 0.67 18.63
C ILE A 58 -9.66 -0.61 18.06
N MET A 59 -8.84 -1.33 18.82
CA MET A 59 -8.10 -2.50 18.30
C MET A 59 -9.01 -3.68 17.92
N TYR A 60 -10.19 -3.82 18.54
CA TYR A 60 -11.22 -4.76 18.07
C TYR A 60 -12.33 -4.05 17.30
N GLY A 61 -12.99 -3.05 17.90
CA GLY A 61 -14.20 -2.45 17.34
C GLY A 61 -13.95 -1.69 16.03
N VAL A 62 -13.14 -0.64 16.08
CA VAL A 62 -12.83 0.19 14.90
C VAL A 62 -12.18 -0.64 13.78
N ILE A 63 -11.31 -1.58 14.13
CA ILE A 63 -10.64 -2.42 13.13
C ILE A 63 -11.61 -3.41 12.50
N ALA A 64 -12.52 -4.01 13.26
CA ALA A 64 -13.60 -4.81 12.71
C ALA A 64 -14.45 -4.02 11.72
N ILE A 65 -14.73 -2.75 11.99
CA ILE A 65 -15.44 -1.87 11.04
C ILE A 65 -14.61 -1.66 9.75
N ILE A 66 -13.31 -1.39 9.87
CA ILE A 66 -12.41 -1.23 8.71
C ILE A 66 -12.46 -2.48 7.82
N PHE A 67 -12.31 -3.67 8.41
CA PHE A 67 -12.25 -4.92 7.64
C PHE A 67 -13.60 -5.39 7.14
N LEU A 68 -14.69 -5.13 7.87
CA LEU A 68 -16.05 -5.36 7.39
C LEU A 68 -16.34 -4.50 6.14
N ILE A 69 -16.06 -3.19 6.21
CA ILE A 69 -16.25 -2.28 5.07
C ILE A 69 -15.34 -2.69 3.91
N SER A 70 -14.11 -3.11 4.22
CA SER A 70 -13.18 -3.63 3.21
C SER A 70 -13.78 -4.85 2.51
N GLY A 71 -14.35 -5.81 3.24
CA GLY A 71 -15.03 -6.98 2.67
C GLY A 71 -16.24 -6.62 1.80
N LEU A 72 -17.07 -5.69 2.28
CA LEU A 72 -18.24 -5.22 1.53
C LEU A 72 -17.87 -4.56 0.21
N SER A 73 -16.69 -3.92 0.13
CA SER A 73 -16.30 -3.06 -0.98
C SER A 73 -15.84 -3.82 -2.24
N ILE A 74 -15.78 -5.15 -2.22
CA ILE A 74 -15.07 -5.95 -3.23
C ILE A 74 -16.06 -6.73 -4.07
N PRO A 75 -16.23 -6.40 -5.36
CA PRO A 75 -17.09 -7.17 -6.24
C PRO A 75 -16.53 -8.56 -6.51
N ARG A 76 -17.39 -9.58 -6.46
CA ARG A 76 -17.03 -10.97 -6.80
C ARG A 76 -16.39 -11.08 -8.19
N GLN A 77 -16.94 -10.37 -9.19
CA GLN A 77 -16.43 -10.43 -10.56
C GLN A 77 -14.98 -9.97 -10.65
N LYS A 78 -14.62 -8.89 -9.92
CA LYS A 78 -13.24 -8.38 -9.86
C LYS A 78 -12.28 -9.36 -9.20
N LEU A 79 -12.74 -10.07 -8.16
CA LEU A 79 -11.93 -11.09 -7.50
C LEU A 79 -11.63 -12.25 -8.46
N ILE A 80 -12.65 -12.73 -9.19
CA ILE A 80 -12.51 -13.85 -10.13
C ILE A 80 -11.67 -13.45 -11.35
N SER A 81 -11.85 -12.25 -11.90
CA SER A 81 -11.15 -11.80 -13.12
C SER A 81 -9.63 -11.73 -12.93
N HIS A 82 -9.16 -11.33 -11.75
CA HIS A 82 -7.72 -11.28 -11.46
C HIS A 82 -7.20 -12.48 -10.67
N ALA A 83 -8.06 -13.41 -10.21
CA ALA A 83 -7.62 -14.61 -9.47
C ALA A 83 -6.61 -15.44 -10.27
N LEU A 84 -6.73 -15.48 -11.61
CA LEU A 84 -5.84 -16.23 -12.50
C LEU A 84 -4.56 -15.48 -12.88
N ASN A 85 -4.40 -14.22 -12.45
CA ASN A 85 -3.20 -13.42 -12.73
C ASN A 85 -2.03 -13.80 -11.80
N TRP A 86 -1.60 -15.05 -11.87
CA TRP A 86 -0.58 -15.64 -10.97
C TRP A 86 0.72 -14.84 -10.92
N ARG A 87 1.07 -14.16 -12.02
CA ARG A 87 2.29 -13.37 -12.12
C ARG A 87 2.20 -12.09 -11.28
N LEU A 88 1.06 -11.39 -11.33
CA LEU A 88 0.81 -10.22 -10.49
C LEU A 88 0.94 -10.63 -9.02
N HIS A 89 0.24 -11.71 -8.64
CA HIS A 89 0.25 -12.25 -7.28
C HIS A 89 1.68 -12.59 -6.86
N LEU A 90 2.41 -13.34 -7.68
CA LEU A 90 3.77 -13.74 -7.34
C LEU A 90 4.69 -12.54 -7.14
N ILE A 91 4.69 -11.55 -8.04
CA ILE A 91 5.56 -10.37 -7.91
C ILE A 91 5.25 -9.61 -6.62
N VAL A 92 3.98 -9.28 -6.38
CA VAL A 92 3.60 -8.46 -5.22
C VAL A 92 3.82 -9.21 -3.92
N GLN A 93 3.41 -10.48 -3.83
CA GLN A 93 3.54 -11.26 -2.61
C GLN A 93 5.01 -11.60 -2.31
N VAL A 94 5.83 -11.93 -3.31
CA VAL A 94 7.28 -12.14 -3.12
C VAL A 94 7.97 -10.85 -2.69
N ILE A 95 7.64 -9.72 -3.30
CA ILE A 95 8.22 -8.44 -2.87
C ILE A 95 7.81 -8.14 -1.42
N SER A 96 6.52 -8.27 -1.10
CA SER A 96 5.97 -7.92 0.21
C SER A 96 6.48 -8.82 1.34
N PHE A 97 6.52 -10.14 1.14
CA PHE A 97 6.76 -11.11 2.22
C PHE A 97 8.11 -11.82 2.15
N LEU A 98 8.92 -11.58 1.11
CA LEU A 98 10.27 -12.16 1.02
C LEU A 98 11.33 -11.09 0.79
N PHE A 99 11.21 -10.30 -0.28
CA PHE A 99 12.23 -9.32 -0.64
C PHE A 99 12.36 -8.19 0.40
N ILE A 100 11.25 -7.56 0.80
CA ILE A 100 11.27 -6.47 1.79
C ILE A 100 11.81 -6.97 3.14
N PRO A 101 11.33 -8.08 3.73
CA PRO A 101 11.93 -8.66 4.93
C PRO A 101 13.43 -8.92 4.79
N ALA A 102 13.89 -9.49 3.68
CA ALA A 102 15.30 -9.77 3.45
C ALA A 102 16.16 -8.49 3.37
N VAL A 103 15.70 -7.47 2.64
CA VAL A 103 16.40 -6.18 2.53
C VAL A 103 16.49 -5.50 3.90
N VAL A 104 15.37 -5.40 4.61
CA VAL A 104 15.35 -4.77 5.94
C VAL A 104 16.22 -5.55 6.93
N LEU A 105 16.18 -6.88 6.89
CA LEU A 105 17.05 -7.73 7.71
C LEU A 105 18.53 -7.45 7.45
N ALA A 106 18.94 -7.38 6.18
CA ALA A 106 20.31 -7.09 5.80
C ALA A 106 20.74 -5.71 6.34
N ILE A 107 19.89 -4.69 6.21
CA ILE A 107 20.15 -3.34 6.71
C ILE A 107 20.25 -3.32 8.24
N VAL A 108 19.37 -4.04 8.95
CA VAL A 108 19.46 -4.19 10.40
C VAL A 108 20.78 -4.82 10.82
N HIS A 109 21.25 -5.87 10.13
CA HIS A 109 22.55 -6.49 10.44
C HIS A 109 23.73 -5.56 10.14
N ILE A 110 23.66 -4.78 9.07
CA ILE A 110 24.67 -3.74 8.77
C ILE A 110 24.73 -2.71 9.90
N ILE A 111 23.57 -2.24 10.38
CA ILE A 111 23.50 -1.30 11.50
C ILE A 111 24.07 -1.93 12.78
N LEU A 112 23.70 -3.18 13.09
CA LEU A 112 24.20 -3.88 14.28
C LEU A 112 25.73 -4.03 14.25
N ALA A 113 26.33 -4.25 13.09
CA ALA A 113 27.78 -4.33 12.92
C ALA A 113 28.46 -2.95 12.98
N ALA A 114 27.83 -1.91 12.43
CA ALA A 114 28.41 -0.57 12.31
C ALA A 114 28.14 0.35 13.52
N ASP A 115 27.15 0.05 14.35
CA ASP A 115 26.72 0.85 15.51
C ASP A 115 26.83 0.06 16.83
N PRO A 116 28.05 -0.24 17.29
CA PRO A 116 28.27 -0.90 18.58
C PRO A 116 27.86 -0.02 19.78
N GLY A 117 27.77 1.30 19.57
CA GLY A 117 27.37 2.26 20.60
C GLY A 117 25.85 2.40 20.80
N GLU A 118 25.04 1.60 20.08
CA GLU A 118 23.58 1.56 20.19
C GLU A 118 22.90 2.93 20.00
N LYS A 119 23.45 3.76 19.11
CA LYS A 119 22.87 5.07 18.79
C LYS A 119 21.51 4.93 18.12
N ILE A 120 21.32 3.86 17.34
CA ILE A 120 20.01 3.46 16.79
C ILE A 120 19.34 2.50 17.75
N ASP A 121 18.15 2.90 18.20
CA ASP A 121 17.41 2.18 19.23
C ASP A 121 17.02 0.76 18.78
N ARG A 122 17.27 -0.24 19.63
CA ARG A 122 16.99 -1.65 19.32
C ARG A 122 15.49 -1.92 19.12
N ALA A 123 14.60 -1.17 19.79
CA ALA A 123 13.16 -1.28 19.59
C ALA A 123 12.73 -0.77 18.21
N VAL A 124 13.43 0.23 17.67
CA VAL A 124 13.22 0.72 16.30
C VAL A 124 13.65 -0.34 15.29
N LEU A 125 14.80 -1.00 15.49
CA LEU A 125 15.27 -2.06 14.61
C LEU A 125 14.32 -3.27 14.63
N ALA A 126 13.86 -3.70 15.80
CA ALA A 126 12.84 -4.74 15.93
C ALA A 126 11.53 -4.33 15.25
N GLY A 127 11.11 -3.08 15.42
CA GLY A 127 9.95 -2.50 14.77
C GLY A 127 10.06 -2.50 13.25
N TYR A 128 11.25 -2.29 12.69
CA TYR A 128 11.48 -2.38 11.25
C TYR A 128 11.38 -3.80 10.70
N ILE A 129 11.93 -4.80 11.41
CA ILE A 129 11.77 -6.21 11.02
C ILE A 129 10.27 -6.56 10.98
N PHE A 130 9.53 -6.16 12.02
CA PHE A 130 8.08 -6.34 12.05
C PHE A 130 7.38 -5.60 10.90
N THR A 131 7.70 -4.32 10.67
CA THR A 131 7.15 -3.50 9.58
C THR A 131 7.43 -4.09 8.21
N ALA A 132 8.58 -4.72 8.02
CA ALA A 132 8.94 -5.40 6.78
C ALA A 132 8.04 -6.61 6.52
N CYS A 133 7.58 -7.28 7.58
CA CYS A 133 6.81 -8.51 7.51
C CYS A 133 5.29 -8.29 7.44
N ILE A 134 4.77 -7.11 7.82
CA ILE A 134 3.33 -6.83 7.78
C ILE A 134 2.82 -6.73 6.32
N PRO A 135 1.53 -7.03 6.09
CA PRO A 135 0.91 -6.94 4.76
C PRO A 135 0.66 -5.50 4.31
N THR A 136 0.25 -5.36 3.04
CA THR A 136 0.01 -4.08 2.37
C THR A 136 -1.33 -3.42 2.72
N THR A 137 -1.47 -2.12 2.48
CA THR A 137 -2.70 -1.36 2.79
C THR A 137 -3.82 -1.59 1.79
N ILE A 138 -5.08 -1.67 2.25
CA ILE A 138 -6.23 -1.82 1.35
C ILE A 138 -6.62 -0.49 0.70
N ALA A 139 -7.06 0.49 1.51
CA ALA A 139 -7.73 1.68 0.99
C ALA A 139 -6.81 2.62 0.20
N SER A 140 -5.63 2.96 0.72
CA SER A 140 -4.70 3.89 0.07
C SER A 140 -4.21 3.37 -1.27
N ASN A 141 -3.84 2.09 -1.35
CA ASN A 141 -3.33 1.50 -2.59
C ASN A 141 -4.38 1.52 -3.70
N VAL A 142 -5.61 1.10 -3.41
CA VAL A 142 -6.69 1.09 -4.42
C VAL A 142 -6.99 2.52 -4.92
N VAL A 143 -7.02 3.50 -4.01
CA VAL A 143 -7.28 4.90 -4.37
C VAL A 143 -6.12 5.49 -5.18
N MET A 144 -4.88 5.24 -4.79
CA MET A 144 -3.68 5.75 -5.47
C MET A 144 -3.51 5.12 -6.85
N THR A 145 -3.68 3.80 -6.96
CA THR A 145 -3.68 3.10 -8.26
C THR A 145 -4.72 3.68 -9.21
N ARG A 146 -5.98 3.81 -8.76
CA ARG A 146 -7.04 4.42 -9.57
C ARG A 146 -6.71 5.86 -9.99
N SER A 147 -6.18 6.65 -9.06
CA SER A 147 -5.84 8.06 -9.31
C SER A 147 -4.67 8.23 -10.29
N ALA A 148 -3.82 7.22 -10.39
CA ALA A 148 -2.69 7.16 -11.32
C ALA A 148 -3.07 6.60 -12.71
N GLY A 149 -4.33 6.20 -12.92
CA GLY A 149 -4.77 5.53 -14.15
C GLY A 149 -4.46 4.02 -14.18
N GLY A 150 -4.10 3.44 -13.05
CA GLY A 150 -3.79 2.01 -12.93
C GLY A 150 -5.00 1.12 -12.70
N ASP A 151 -4.77 -0.19 -12.70
CA ASP A 151 -5.79 -1.21 -12.51
C ASP A 151 -6.15 -1.35 -11.02
N ASP A 152 -7.23 -0.68 -10.63
CA ASP A 152 -7.72 -0.67 -9.26
C ASP A 152 -8.34 -2.02 -8.83
N ALA A 153 -8.72 -2.88 -9.78
CA ALA A 153 -9.24 -4.22 -9.52
C ALA A 153 -8.08 -5.18 -9.21
N ALA A 154 -7.02 -5.13 -10.02
CA ALA A 154 -5.76 -5.83 -9.75
C ALA A 154 -5.20 -5.46 -8.37
N ALA A 155 -5.09 -4.15 -8.07
CA ALA A 155 -4.65 -3.69 -6.76
C ALA A 155 -5.53 -4.23 -5.62
N LEU A 156 -6.85 -4.28 -5.81
CA LEU A 156 -7.78 -4.78 -4.80
C LEU A 156 -7.60 -6.28 -4.51
N VAL A 157 -7.31 -7.10 -5.52
CA VAL A 157 -7.05 -8.53 -5.30
C VAL A 157 -5.71 -8.74 -4.59
N GLU A 158 -4.67 -8.00 -4.95
CA GLU A 158 -3.36 -8.10 -4.29
C GLU A 158 -3.40 -7.74 -2.82
N VAL A 159 -4.08 -6.64 -2.48
CA VAL A 159 -4.21 -6.24 -1.09
C VAL A 159 -5.02 -7.29 -0.31
N LEU A 160 -6.06 -7.89 -0.90
CA LEU A 160 -6.80 -8.95 -0.22
C LEU A 160 -5.95 -10.18 0.07
N LEU A 161 -5.26 -10.69 -0.94
CA LEU A 161 -4.40 -11.86 -0.79
C LEU A 161 -3.35 -11.60 0.30
N ALA A 162 -2.69 -10.44 0.25
CA ALA A 162 -1.72 -10.07 1.28
C ALA A 162 -2.36 -9.92 2.66
N ASN A 163 -3.55 -9.34 2.80
CA ASN A 163 -4.20 -9.13 4.11
C ASN A 163 -4.75 -10.44 4.69
N ILE A 164 -5.07 -11.45 3.87
CA ILE A 164 -5.43 -12.79 4.33
C ILE A 164 -4.19 -13.59 4.76
N LEU A 165 -3.11 -13.53 3.96
CA LEU A 165 -1.85 -14.23 4.25
C LEU A 165 -1.07 -13.60 5.40
N GLY A 166 -1.11 -12.27 5.51
CA GLY A 166 -0.32 -11.46 6.41
C GLY A 166 -0.34 -11.93 7.87
N PRO A 167 -1.50 -12.09 8.52
CA PRO A 167 -1.59 -12.61 9.89
C PRO A 167 -0.72 -13.84 10.18
N PHE A 168 -0.68 -14.80 9.25
CA PHE A 168 0.08 -16.04 9.39
C PHE A 168 1.57 -15.82 9.10
N VAL A 169 1.84 -15.15 7.98
CA VAL A 169 3.19 -14.97 7.44
C VAL A 169 4.00 -13.98 8.28
N THR A 170 3.39 -12.89 8.74
CA THR A 170 4.03 -11.83 9.52
C THR A 170 4.49 -12.34 10.88
N ALA A 171 3.64 -13.06 11.62
CA ALA A 171 4.00 -13.58 12.94
C ALA A 171 5.17 -14.58 12.85
N ALA A 172 5.10 -15.50 11.89
CA ALA A 172 6.16 -16.47 11.65
C ALA A 172 7.48 -15.79 11.27
N TRP A 173 7.47 -14.92 10.25
CA TRP A 173 8.68 -14.24 9.80
C TRP A 173 9.27 -13.33 10.88
N THR A 174 8.45 -12.56 11.58
CA THR A 174 8.98 -11.64 12.60
C THR A 174 9.79 -12.41 13.65
N ILE A 175 9.25 -13.50 14.21
CA ILE A 175 9.96 -14.30 15.20
C ILE A 175 11.20 -14.97 14.61
N SER A 176 11.14 -15.44 13.36
CA SER A 176 12.28 -16.07 12.68
C SER A 176 13.41 -15.09 12.33
N LEU A 177 13.08 -13.84 12.03
CA LEU A 177 14.03 -12.83 11.51
C LEU A 177 14.63 -11.95 12.60
N ILE A 178 14.03 -11.87 13.78
CA ILE A 178 14.62 -11.10 14.88
C ILE A 178 16.02 -11.66 15.21
N PRO A 179 17.07 -10.81 15.28
CA PRO A 179 18.44 -11.25 15.55
C PRO A 179 18.57 -12.01 16.86
N LYS A 180 19.40 -13.05 16.87
CA LYS A 180 19.65 -13.91 18.04
C LYS A 180 20.69 -13.29 18.99
N MET A 181 20.42 -12.07 19.46
CA MET A 181 21.25 -11.36 20.44
C MET A 181 20.42 -11.06 21.69
N ALA A 182 21.05 -11.04 22.87
CA ALA A 182 20.36 -10.84 24.16
C ALA A 182 19.52 -9.54 24.21
N VAL A 183 19.99 -8.48 23.54
CA VAL A 183 19.25 -7.20 23.44
C VAL A 183 17.90 -7.32 22.74
N PHE A 184 17.68 -8.36 21.93
CA PHE A 184 16.43 -8.61 21.22
C PHE A 184 15.52 -9.66 21.89
N ASP A 185 15.94 -10.24 23.02
CA ASP A 185 15.18 -11.27 23.73
C ASP A 185 13.74 -10.87 24.10
N PRO A 186 13.44 -9.59 24.45
CA PRO A 186 12.06 -9.15 24.68
C PRO A 186 11.12 -9.42 23.50
N TRP A 187 11.62 -9.33 22.25
CA TRP A 187 10.80 -9.59 21.06
C TRP A 187 10.81 -11.04 20.59
N ARG A 188 11.77 -11.85 21.06
CA ARG A 188 11.87 -13.28 20.71
C ARG A 188 11.04 -14.16 21.64
N PHE A 189 11.07 -13.85 22.92
CA PHE A 189 10.42 -14.66 23.96
C PHE A 189 9.17 -13.96 24.51
N GLY A 190 9.13 -12.63 24.51
CA GLY A 190 7.95 -11.87 24.93
C GLY A 190 7.44 -12.18 26.34
N GLY A 191 8.22 -12.87 27.17
CA GLY A 191 7.80 -13.39 28.47
C GLY A 191 6.79 -14.55 28.43
N GLY A 192 6.44 -15.08 27.26
CA GLY A 192 5.40 -16.10 27.07
C GLY A 192 5.85 -17.30 26.24
N SER A 193 4.94 -18.26 26.05
CA SER A 193 5.17 -19.39 25.13
C SER A 193 4.83 -19.00 23.69
N LEU A 194 5.47 -19.63 22.71
CA LEU A 194 5.11 -19.44 21.30
C LEU A 194 3.63 -19.78 21.03
N GLY A 195 3.09 -20.80 21.73
CA GLY A 195 1.69 -21.19 21.64
C GLY A 195 0.71 -20.13 22.16
N SER A 196 1.03 -19.47 23.29
CA SER A 196 0.20 -18.38 23.82
C SER A 196 0.22 -17.15 22.91
N MET A 197 1.38 -16.80 22.35
CA MET A 197 1.50 -15.73 21.35
C MET A 197 0.60 -16.01 20.14
N TYR A 198 0.69 -17.20 19.53
CA TYR A 198 -0.17 -17.53 18.38
C TYR A 198 -1.64 -17.50 18.75
N LYS A 199 -2.03 -18.01 19.94
CA LYS A 199 -3.41 -17.93 20.42
C LYS A 199 -3.91 -16.50 20.46
N GLU A 200 -3.14 -15.58 21.03
CA GLU A 200 -3.49 -14.15 21.13
C GLU A 200 -3.58 -13.48 19.76
N VAL A 201 -2.62 -13.75 18.88
CA VAL A 201 -2.63 -13.28 17.48
C VAL A 201 -3.87 -13.77 16.75
N PHE A 202 -4.18 -15.07 16.83
CA PHE A 202 -5.36 -15.65 16.19
C PHE A 202 -6.67 -15.12 16.79
N GLN A 203 -6.72 -14.89 18.10
CA GLN A 203 -7.90 -14.29 18.72
C GLN A 203 -8.08 -12.84 18.27
N GLN A 204 -7.02 -12.02 18.32
CA GLN A 204 -7.06 -10.63 17.89
C GLN A 204 -7.46 -10.52 16.42
N LEU A 205 -6.68 -11.15 15.53
CA LEU A 205 -6.86 -11.01 14.09
C LEU A 205 -8.06 -11.81 13.59
N GLY A 206 -8.34 -12.96 14.18
CA GLY A 206 -9.55 -13.73 13.90
C GLY A 206 -10.80 -12.88 14.11
N LEU A 207 -10.92 -12.22 15.26
CA LEU A 207 -12.12 -11.45 15.62
C LEU A 207 -12.16 -10.04 14.99
N SER A 208 -11.04 -9.35 14.87
CA SER A 208 -11.00 -7.96 14.39
C SER A 208 -10.74 -7.82 12.89
N VAL A 209 -10.20 -8.84 12.23
CA VAL A 209 -9.78 -8.76 10.82
C VAL A 209 -10.48 -9.82 9.98
N LEU A 210 -10.21 -11.10 10.24
CA LEU A 210 -10.61 -12.19 9.36
C LEU A 210 -12.13 -12.41 9.40
N LEU A 211 -12.74 -12.47 10.58
CA LEU A 211 -14.18 -12.66 10.74
C LEU A 211 -14.98 -11.49 10.13
N PRO A 212 -14.70 -10.21 10.41
CA PRO A 212 -15.42 -9.09 9.81
C PRO A 212 -15.23 -9.02 8.29
N LEU A 213 -14.01 -9.28 7.79
CA LEU A 213 -13.73 -9.35 6.35
C LEU A 213 -14.58 -10.45 5.69
N PHE A 214 -14.61 -11.65 6.29
CA PHE A 214 -15.37 -12.79 5.80
C PHE A 214 -16.87 -12.51 5.78
N ILE A 215 -17.43 -11.95 6.86
CA ILE A 215 -18.83 -11.54 6.92
C ILE A 215 -19.14 -10.50 5.83
N GLY A 216 -18.26 -9.49 5.66
CA GLY A 216 -18.41 -8.47 4.62
C GLY A 216 -18.42 -9.08 3.22
N GLN A 217 -17.55 -10.04 2.94
CA GLN A 217 -17.51 -10.77 1.67
C GLN A 217 -18.78 -11.60 1.45
N LEU A 218 -19.27 -12.32 2.46
CA LEU A 218 -20.50 -13.10 2.35
C LEU A 218 -21.69 -12.19 2.02
N VAL A 219 -21.85 -11.08 2.75
CA VAL A 219 -22.92 -10.10 2.48
C VAL A 219 -22.81 -9.54 1.05
N ARG A 220 -21.60 -9.20 0.62
CA ARG A 220 -21.35 -8.69 -0.72
C ARG A 220 -21.65 -9.73 -1.81
N TRP A 221 -21.41 -11.00 -1.55
CA TRP A 221 -21.72 -12.09 -2.47
C TRP A 221 -23.24 -12.37 -2.52
N SER A 222 -23.91 -12.43 -1.37
CA SER A 222 -25.35 -12.69 -1.29
C SER A 222 -26.18 -11.57 -1.92
N TRP A 223 -25.76 -10.31 -1.78
CA TRP A 223 -26.52 -9.15 -2.28
C TRP A 223 -25.62 -8.11 -2.97
N PRO A 224 -25.09 -8.40 -4.17
CA PRO A 224 -24.10 -7.54 -4.83
C PRO A 224 -24.62 -6.13 -5.12
N ASP A 225 -25.80 -6.02 -5.73
CA ASP A 225 -26.36 -4.73 -6.17
C ASP A 225 -26.84 -3.87 -5.01
N ARG A 226 -27.53 -4.50 -4.04
CA ARG A 226 -28.00 -3.81 -2.82
C ARG A 226 -26.82 -3.30 -2.00
N THR A 227 -25.78 -4.12 -1.81
CA THR A 227 -24.58 -3.74 -1.08
C THR A 227 -23.83 -2.61 -1.79
N ALA A 228 -23.73 -2.65 -3.12
CA ALA A 228 -23.12 -1.57 -3.91
C ALA A 228 -23.85 -0.24 -3.70
N LEU A 229 -25.18 -0.29 -3.76
CA LEU A 229 -26.03 0.88 -3.57
C LEU A 229 -25.89 1.45 -2.15
N VAL A 230 -25.86 0.59 -1.12
CA VAL A 230 -25.63 1.03 0.27
C VAL A 230 -24.28 1.70 0.39
N LEU A 231 -23.19 1.04 -0.01
CA LEU A 231 -21.82 1.60 0.03
C LEU A 231 -21.74 2.98 -0.63
N GLN A 232 -22.41 3.15 -1.78
CA GLN A 232 -22.42 4.42 -2.52
C GLN A 232 -23.24 5.51 -1.82
N LYS A 233 -24.40 5.17 -1.25
CA LYS A 233 -25.30 6.12 -0.57
C LYS A 233 -24.74 6.56 0.78
N THR A 234 -24.31 5.62 1.60
CA THR A 234 -23.82 5.90 2.97
C THR A 234 -22.36 6.32 3.02
N LYS A 235 -21.63 6.23 1.89
CA LYS A 235 -20.20 6.56 1.79
C LYS A 235 -19.34 5.80 2.81
N LEU A 236 -19.70 4.55 3.13
CA LEU A 236 -18.96 3.68 4.05
C LEU A 236 -17.44 3.62 3.81
N PRO A 237 -16.91 3.64 2.57
CA PRO A 237 -15.46 3.72 2.38
C PRO A 237 -14.81 4.93 3.05
N LYS A 238 -15.50 6.08 3.14
CA LYS A 238 -15.02 7.25 3.89
C LYS A 238 -15.00 7.02 5.39
N LEU A 239 -15.99 6.27 5.92
CA LEU A 239 -16.02 5.86 7.31
C LEU A 239 -14.82 4.96 7.65
N ALA A 240 -14.48 4.00 6.79
CA ALA A 240 -13.29 3.17 6.98
C ALA A 240 -12.00 4.02 7.05
N THR A 241 -11.89 5.06 6.23
CA THR A 241 -10.76 6.00 6.31
C THR A 241 -10.76 6.84 7.59
N PHE A 242 -11.93 7.26 8.10
CA PHE A 242 -12.02 7.90 9.41
C PHE A 242 -11.63 6.95 10.56
N CYS A 243 -12.07 5.70 10.49
CA CYS A 243 -11.66 4.64 11.42
C CYS A 243 -10.13 4.43 11.43
N LEU A 244 -9.47 4.53 10.27
CA LEU A 244 -8.01 4.50 10.20
C LEU A 244 -7.38 5.66 10.98
N LEU A 245 -7.95 6.86 10.92
CA LEU A 245 -7.48 8.00 11.72
C LEU A 245 -7.64 7.76 13.22
N LEU A 246 -8.73 7.12 13.66
CA LEU A 246 -8.90 6.73 15.07
C LEU A 246 -7.85 5.71 15.52
N LEU A 247 -7.47 4.77 14.64
CA LEU A 247 -6.39 3.85 14.94
C LEU A 247 -5.05 4.57 15.12
N ILE A 248 -4.71 5.47 14.19
CA ILE A 248 -3.50 6.30 14.24
C ILE A 248 -3.50 7.15 15.51
N TRP A 249 -4.64 7.74 15.87
CA TRP A 249 -4.84 8.48 17.11
C TRP A 249 -4.50 7.64 18.36
N ALA A 250 -5.02 6.41 18.44
CA ALA A 250 -4.75 5.51 19.57
C ALA A 250 -3.28 5.10 19.67
N THR A 251 -2.64 4.83 18.54
CA THR A 251 -1.22 4.49 18.48
C THR A 251 -0.36 5.66 18.94
N PHE A 252 -0.54 6.86 18.36
CA PHE A 252 0.19 8.06 18.81
C PHE A 252 -0.09 8.39 20.27
N SER A 253 -1.33 8.22 20.74
CA SER A 253 -1.70 8.47 22.13
C SER A 253 -0.92 7.55 23.07
N SER A 254 -0.75 6.28 22.70
CA SER A 254 0.07 5.34 23.46
C SER A 254 1.55 5.76 23.43
N CYS A 255 2.07 6.17 22.27
CA CYS A 255 3.46 6.64 22.15
C CYS A 255 3.76 7.90 22.97
N PHE A 256 2.87 8.89 22.96
CA PHE A 256 3.03 10.11 23.75
C PHE A 256 2.80 9.87 25.24
N ALA A 257 1.83 9.02 25.60
CA ALA A 257 1.55 8.68 27.00
C ALA A 257 2.72 8.00 27.70
N THR A 258 3.41 7.10 26.99
CA THR A 258 4.54 6.35 27.56
C THR A 258 5.87 7.08 27.43
N GLY A 259 5.93 8.18 26.67
CA GLY A 259 7.19 8.84 26.35
C GLY A 259 8.02 8.12 25.29
N ALA A 260 7.45 7.12 24.59
CA ALA A 260 8.19 6.28 23.65
C ALA A 260 8.88 7.10 22.54
N LEU A 261 8.22 8.12 22.00
CA LEU A 261 8.80 9.00 20.98
C LEU A 261 9.88 9.93 21.55
N GLN A 262 9.68 10.42 22.78
CA GLN A 262 10.58 11.35 23.45
C GLN A 262 11.90 10.68 23.90
N THR A 263 11.88 9.37 24.13
CA THR A 263 13.08 8.60 24.47
C THR A 263 13.88 8.12 23.27
N LEU A 264 13.42 8.38 22.04
CA LEU A 264 14.20 8.05 20.84
C LEU A 264 15.36 9.02 20.69
N SER A 265 16.55 8.48 20.40
CA SER A 265 17.71 9.29 20.06
C SER A 265 17.45 10.10 18.79
N ALA A 266 18.06 11.28 18.68
CA ALA A 266 17.96 12.10 17.48
C ALA A 266 18.44 11.33 16.24
N GLN A 267 19.45 10.49 16.38
CA GLN A 267 19.93 9.59 15.33
C GLN A 267 18.85 8.60 14.89
N SER A 268 18.10 8.00 15.82
CA SER A 268 17.00 7.09 15.50
C SER A 268 15.88 7.80 14.74
N ILE A 269 15.53 9.04 15.12
CA ILE A 269 14.50 9.83 14.44
C ILE A 269 14.92 10.16 13.01
N VAL A 270 16.14 10.68 12.83
CA VAL A 270 16.68 10.99 11.51
C VAL A 270 16.79 9.73 10.64
N PHE A 271 17.27 8.62 11.22
CA PHE A 271 17.31 7.33 10.54
C PHE A 271 15.92 6.92 10.08
N VAL A 272 14.91 6.94 10.96
CA VAL A 272 13.56 6.48 10.61
C VAL A 272 12.98 7.26 9.44
N ILE A 273 13.05 8.60 9.49
CA ILE A 273 12.48 9.47 8.44
C ILE A 273 13.21 9.24 7.11
N LEU A 274 14.54 9.29 7.10
CA LEU A 274 15.28 9.13 5.85
C LEU A 274 15.16 7.71 5.30
N PHE A 275 15.23 6.71 6.17
CA PHE A 275 15.14 5.31 5.79
C PHE A 275 13.76 4.98 5.20
N ASN A 276 12.67 5.45 5.80
CA ASN A 276 11.31 5.25 5.28
C ASN A 276 11.15 5.79 3.85
N ILE A 277 11.56 7.03 3.62
CA ILE A 277 11.47 7.67 2.29
C ILE A 277 12.32 6.92 1.27
N ILE A 278 13.59 6.65 1.59
CA ILE A 278 14.52 5.96 0.70
C ILE A 278 14.01 4.54 0.40
N LEU A 279 13.59 3.81 1.43
CA LEU A 279 13.07 2.45 1.30
C LEU A 279 11.84 2.42 0.40
N TYR A 280 10.85 3.29 0.62
CA TYR A 280 9.65 3.32 -0.21
C TYR A 280 9.96 3.65 -1.68
N ILE A 281 10.79 4.66 -1.95
CA ILE A 281 11.20 5.03 -3.31
C ILE A 281 11.93 3.86 -3.99
N THR A 282 12.87 3.24 -3.28
CA THR A 282 13.70 2.14 -3.80
C THR A 282 12.84 0.91 -4.10
N LEU A 283 11.94 0.54 -3.18
CA LEU A 283 11.04 -0.59 -3.37
C LEU A 283 10.04 -0.33 -4.50
N THR A 284 9.55 0.90 -4.66
CA THR A 284 8.71 1.30 -5.80
C THR A 284 9.48 1.14 -7.12
N ALA A 285 10.75 1.55 -7.16
CA ALA A 285 11.60 1.35 -8.33
C ALA A 285 11.83 -0.14 -8.63
N VAL A 286 12.13 -0.96 -7.61
CA VAL A 286 12.26 -2.42 -7.74
C VAL A 286 10.97 -3.03 -8.30
N CYS A 287 9.81 -2.66 -7.76
CA CYS A 287 8.51 -3.09 -8.26
C CYS A 287 8.34 -2.75 -9.75
N PHE A 288 8.68 -1.52 -10.14
CA PHE A 288 8.61 -1.08 -11.54
C PHE A 288 9.52 -1.92 -12.45
N PHE A 289 10.77 -2.17 -12.03
CA PHE A 289 11.72 -2.98 -12.80
C PHE A 289 11.29 -4.46 -12.89
N CYS A 290 10.73 -5.03 -11.82
CA CYS A 290 10.19 -6.39 -11.81
C CYS A 290 8.96 -6.53 -12.74
N SER A 291 8.08 -5.52 -12.78
CA SER A 291 6.91 -5.51 -13.67
C SER A 291 7.29 -5.27 -15.14
N ARG A 292 8.32 -4.47 -15.40
CA ARG A 292 8.76 -4.10 -16.77
C ARG A 292 10.28 -4.22 -16.93
N PRO A 293 10.84 -5.45 -16.95
CA PRO A 293 12.28 -5.65 -17.06
C PRO A 293 12.86 -5.05 -18.37
N PRO A 294 14.14 -4.62 -18.38
CA PRO A 294 14.82 -4.14 -19.57
C PRO A 294 14.82 -5.19 -20.69
N ARG A 295 14.69 -4.75 -21.96
CA ARG A 295 14.57 -5.65 -23.14
C ARG A 295 15.73 -6.65 -23.28
N ILE A 296 16.91 -6.31 -22.73
CA ILE A 296 18.12 -7.15 -22.74
C ILE A 296 17.85 -8.51 -22.07
N PHE A 297 17.09 -8.54 -20.97
CA PHE A 297 16.75 -9.78 -20.26
C PHE A 297 15.63 -10.59 -20.92
N SER A 298 14.83 -9.97 -21.80
CA SER A 298 13.67 -10.60 -22.48
C SER A 298 14.05 -11.36 -23.75
N SER A 299 15.31 -11.27 -24.19
CA SER A 299 15.84 -11.89 -25.43
C SER A 299 15.93 -13.42 -25.36
N ARG A 300 16.10 -14.03 -24.18
CA ARG A 300 16.28 -15.49 -24.05
C ARG A 300 14.95 -16.24 -24.21
N ARG A 301 14.90 -17.21 -25.12
CA ARG A 301 13.71 -18.01 -25.49
C ARG A 301 13.00 -18.71 -24.32
N TRP A 302 13.73 -19.09 -23.26
CA TRP A 302 13.19 -19.67 -22.01
C TRP A 302 12.64 -18.65 -20.99
N SER A 303 12.92 -17.36 -21.18
CA SER A 303 12.52 -16.28 -20.26
C SER A 303 11.20 -15.58 -20.64
N LYS A 304 10.64 -15.91 -21.81
CA LYS A 304 9.50 -15.20 -22.42
C LYS A 304 8.22 -15.10 -21.56
N PRO A 305 7.76 -16.14 -20.84
CA PRO A 305 6.55 -16.02 -20.01
C PRO A 305 6.81 -15.23 -18.71
N ILE A 306 8.01 -15.36 -18.13
CA ILE A 306 8.37 -14.75 -16.82
C ILE A 306 8.77 -13.27 -16.99
N PHE A 307 9.43 -12.91 -18.10
CA PHE A 307 9.97 -11.57 -18.36
C PHE A 307 9.16 -10.77 -19.40
N LYS A 308 7.92 -11.17 -19.70
CA LYS A 308 6.98 -10.33 -20.46
C LYS A 308 6.79 -8.99 -19.73
N ARG A 309 6.50 -7.89 -20.41
CA ARG A 309 6.12 -6.64 -19.70
C ARG A 309 4.65 -6.74 -19.28
N MET A 310 4.36 -6.41 -18.02
CA MET A 310 2.97 -6.27 -17.57
C MET A 310 2.33 -5.04 -18.23
N SER A 311 1.00 -4.98 -18.24
CA SER A 311 0.33 -3.79 -18.75
C SER A 311 0.76 -2.55 -17.93
N PRO A 312 0.69 -1.34 -18.50
CA PRO A 312 0.95 -0.12 -17.74
C PRO A 312 0.10 -0.04 -16.47
N GLU A 313 -1.17 -0.43 -16.56
CA GLU A 313 -2.15 -0.35 -15.49
C GLU A 313 -1.84 -1.33 -14.33
N GLU A 314 -1.47 -2.57 -14.67
CA GLU A 314 -1.02 -3.57 -13.70
C GLU A 314 0.32 -3.17 -13.07
N THR A 315 1.23 -2.58 -13.85
CA THR A 315 2.53 -2.11 -13.34
C THR A 315 2.33 -1.06 -12.25
N ILE A 316 1.39 -0.13 -12.45
CA ILE A 316 1.03 0.88 -11.45
C ILE A 316 0.45 0.22 -10.20
N ALA A 317 -0.42 -0.79 -10.36
CA ALA A 317 -0.96 -1.55 -9.24
C ALA A 317 0.15 -2.21 -8.40
N VAL A 318 1.12 -2.87 -9.05
CA VAL A 318 2.29 -3.48 -8.38
C VAL A 318 3.11 -2.43 -7.64
N CYS A 319 3.36 -1.27 -8.26
CA CYS A 319 4.18 -0.21 -7.68
C CYS A 319 3.57 0.42 -6.42
N PHE A 320 2.24 0.45 -6.29
CA PHE A 320 1.58 0.89 -5.06
C PHE A 320 1.41 -0.24 -4.04
N CYS A 321 1.07 -1.46 -4.49
CA CYS A 321 0.78 -2.58 -3.61
C CYS A 321 2.03 -3.22 -2.99
N GLY A 322 3.12 -3.37 -3.77
CA GLY A 322 4.35 -4.03 -3.34
C GLY A 322 5.06 -3.39 -2.14
N PRO A 323 5.40 -2.08 -2.19
CA PRO A 323 6.15 -1.42 -1.12
C PRO A 323 5.30 -1.04 0.10
N ALA A 324 3.98 -0.94 -0.05
CA ALA A 324 3.11 -0.44 1.00
C ALA A 324 2.96 -1.42 2.16
N LYS A 325 2.82 -0.89 3.38
CA LYS A 325 2.67 -1.62 4.64
C LYS A 325 1.51 -1.06 5.48
N SER A 326 0.71 -1.93 6.10
CA SER A 326 -0.58 -1.61 6.69
C SER A 326 -0.55 -1.47 8.21
N THR A 327 -0.66 -0.23 8.71
CA THR A 327 -0.87 0.04 10.15
C THR A 327 -2.14 -0.65 10.69
N ALA A 328 -3.20 -0.74 9.88
CA ALA A 328 -4.49 -1.34 10.27
C ALA A 328 -4.37 -2.82 10.68
N LEU A 329 -3.43 -3.55 10.08
CA LEU A 329 -3.10 -4.91 10.50
C LEU A 329 -1.89 -4.98 11.41
N GLY A 330 -0.88 -4.13 11.16
CA GLY A 330 0.38 -4.15 11.87
C GLY A 330 0.23 -3.85 13.36
N ILE A 331 -0.50 -2.79 13.73
CA ILE A 331 -0.59 -2.39 15.15
C ILE A 331 -1.31 -3.44 16.01
N PRO A 332 -2.49 -3.97 15.64
CA PRO A 332 -3.14 -5.02 16.43
C PRO A 332 -2.28 -6.28 16.52
N LEU A 333 -1.66 -6.66 15.42
CA LEU A 333 -0.78 -7.83 15.40
C LEU A 333 0.44 -7.62 16.32
N LEU A 334 1.06 -6.44 16.30
CA LEU A 334 2.18 -6.08 17.18
C LEU A 334 1.79 -6.23 18.66
N TYR A 335 0.63 -5.69 19.02
CA TYR A 335 0.13 -5.73 20.40
C TYR A 335 -0.29 -7.13 20.85
N ALA A 336 -0.79 -7.95 19.93
CA ALA A 336 -1.13 -9.34 20.19
C ALA A 336 0.11 -10.26 20.25
N MET A 337 1.14 -10.01 19.42
CA MET A 337 2.38 -10.78 19.45
C MET A 337 3.19 -10.55 20.73
N TRP A 338 3.25 -9.31 21.20
CA TRP A 338 4.03 -8.94 22.37
C TRP A 338 3.13 -8.52 23.53
N GLN A 339 2.02 -9.24 23.72
CA GLN A 339 1.04 -8.95 24.79
C GLN A 339 1.70 -8.80 26.17
N PRO A 340 2.60 -9.71 26.61
CA PRO A 340 3.16 -9.63 27.97
C PRO A 340 4.27 -8.57 28.08
N VAL A 341 4.77 -8.05 26.96
CA VAL A 341 5.74 -6.96 26.94
C VAL A 341 5.05 -5.66 27.38
N ASP A 342 5.78 -4.80 28.08
CA ASP A 342 5.28 -3.54 28.60
C ASP A 342 4.79 -2.60 27.48
N LEU A 343 3.88 -1.70 27.84
CA LEU A 343 3.29 -0.78 26.86
C LEU A 343 4.32 0.21 26.29
N PHE A 344 5.33 0.59 27.05
CA PHE A 344 6.36 1.52 26.57
C PHE A 344 7.17 0.90 25.44
N LEU A 345 7.65 -0.33 25.63
CA LEU A 345 8.41 -1.05 24.61
C LEU A 345 7.55 -1.36 23.38
N LYS A 346 6.29 -1.80 23.56
CA LYS A 346 5.34 -1.96 22.44
C LYS A 346 5.11 -0.67 21.66
N ALA A 347 4.87 0.43 22.36
CA ALA A 347 4.67 1.74 21.75
C ALA A 347 5.92 2.17 20.96
N LYS A 348 7.11 1.96 21.53
CA LYS A 348 8.39 2.27 20.88
C LYS A 348 8.64 1.42 19.64
N THR A 349 8.37 0.11 19.70
CA THR A 349 8.44 -0.80 18.55
C THR A 349 7.40 -0.49 17.47
N SER A 350 6.28 0.15 17.81
CA SER A 350 5.25 0.54 16.85
C SER A 350 5.60 1.78 16.02
N VAL A 351 6.63 2.54 16.41
CA VAL A 351 7.02 3.79 15.75
C VAL A 351 7.36 3.59 14.26
N PRO A 352 8.20 2.62 13.86
CA PRO A 352 8.48 2.36 12.44
C PRO A 352 7.22 2.05 11.63
N VAL A 353 6.29 1.24 12.16
CA VAL A 353 5.03 0.90 11.48
C VAL A 353 4.22 2.16 11.19
N LEU A 354 4.08 3.01 12.21
CA LEU A 354 3.27 4.21 12.15
C LEU A 354 3.88 5.27 11.22
N LEU A 355 5.19 5.52 11.34
CA LEU A 355 5.88 6.52 10.54
C LEU A 355 6.04 6.05 9.10
N TYR A 356 6.37 4.77 8.85
CA TYR A 356 6.45 4.25 7.49
C TYR A 356 5.11 4.39 6.76
N THR A 357 3.99 4.01 7.39
CA THR A 357 2.67 4.17 6.73
C THR A 357 2.28 5.64 6.55
N THR A 358 2.72 6.55 7.40
CA THR A 358 2.46 7.99 7.23
C THR A 358 3.26 8.55 6.05
N GLU A 359 4.56 8.28 6.05
CA GLU A 359 5.48 8.76 5.02
C GLU A 359 5.21 8.11 3.67
N GLN A 360 4.88 6.80 3.64
CA GLN A 360 4.56 6.12 2.39
C GLN A 360 3.35 6.78 1.70
N ILE A 361 2.33 7.23 2.44
CA ILE A 361 1.15 7.87 1.86
C ILE A 361 1.57 9.20 1.23
N CYS A 362 2.38 10.00 1.93
CA CYS A 362 2.96 11.24 1.41
C CYS A 362 3.73 10.98 0.11
N VAL A 363 4.68 10.03 0.12
CA VAL A 363 5.54 9.72 -1.02
C VAL A 363 4.72 9.15 -2.19
N ALA A 364 3.76 8.27 -1.91
CA ALA A 364 2.88 7.68 -2.91
C ALA A 364 2.06 8.74 -3.67
N HIS A 365 1.65 9.83 -3.03
CA HIS A 365 0.96 10.92 -3.73
C HIS A 365 1.83 11.60 -4.80
N PHE A 366 3.15 11.68 -4.61
CA PHE A 366 4.06 12.14 -5.67
C PHE A 366 4.13 11.12 -6.80
N PHE A 367 4.22 9.82 -6.46
CA PHE A 367 4.20 8.74 -7.45
C PHE A 367 2.89 8.66 -8.25
N VAL A 368 1.74 9.02 -7.67
CA VAL A 368 0.47 9.12 -8.43
C VAL A 368 0.61 10.07 -9.61
N GLN A 369 1.23 11.23 -9.40
CA GLN A 369 1.43 12.21 -10.47
C GLN A 369 2.43 11.71 -11.51
N LEU A 370 3.53 11.11 -11.06
CA LEU A 370 4.55 10.54 -11.93
C LEU A 370 3.99 9.40 -12.80
N PHE A 371 3.28 8.45 -12.20
CA PHE A 371 2.70 7.32 -12.92
C PHE A 371 1.58 7.73 -13.84
N ARG A 372 0.75 8.71 -13.47
CA ARG A 372 -0.27 9.25 -14.38
C ARG A 372 0.35 9.88 -15.63
N TRP A 373 1.42 10.65 -15.45
CA TRP A 373 2.17 11.23 -16.57
C TRP A 373 2.82 10.14 -17.44
N TRP A 374 3.42 9.13 -16.79
CA TRP A 374 4.04 8.01 -17.49
C TRP A 374 3.03 7.17 -18.27
N HIS A 375 1.86 6.90 -17.68
CA HIS A 375 0.75 6.19 -18.30
C HIS A 375 0.26 6.91 -19.55
N ALA A 376 -0.01 8.21 -19.45
CA ALA A 376 -0.44 9.03 -20.58
C ALA A 376 0.55 8.99 -21.76
N ARG A 377 1.86 9.01 -21.47
CA ARG A 377 2.90 8.90 -22.51
C ARG A 377 2.99 7.54 -23.19
N ILE A 378 2.63 6.47 -22.48
CA ILE A 378 2.58 5.14 -23.10
C ILE A 378 1.38 5.05 -24.01
N VAL A 379 0.21 5.50 -23.54
CA VAL A 379 -1.02 5.50 -24.34
C VAL A 379 -0.84 6.33 -25.62
N GLU A 380 -0.32 7.56 -25.50
CA GLU A 380 -0.03 8.42 -26.66
C GLU A 380 0.93 7.75 -27.66
N LYS A 381 1.91 6.99 -27.17
CA LYS A 381 2.83 6.26 -28.03
C LYS A 381 2.16 5.06 -28.71
N GLU A 382 1.33 4.32 -27.99
CA GLU A 382 0.59 3.19 -28.53
C GLU A 382 -0.41 3.66 -29.61
N ASP A 383 -1.08 4.79 -29.40
CA ASP A 383 -1.99 5.41 -30.39
C ASP A 383 -1.24 5.83 -31.67
N LEU A 384 -0.04 6.41 -31.54
CA LEU A 384 0.80 6.79 -32.68
C LEU A 384 1.34 5.57 -33.45
N ASP A 385 1.74 4.51 -32.73
CA ASP A 385 2.22 3.27 -33.34
C ASP A 385 1.08 2.56 -34.10
N ASP A 386 -0.17 2.66 -33.62
CA ASP A 386 -1.35 2.07 -34.27
C ASP A 386 -1.79 2.87 -35.50
N SER A 387 -1.84 4.21 -35.41
CA SER A 387 -2.14 5.06 -36.58
C SER A 387 -1.14 4.86 -37.72
N THR A 388 0.15 4.73 -37.38
CA THR A 388 1.20 4.46 -38.36
C THR A 388 1.01 3.09 -39.02
N ARG A 389 0.48 2.09 -38.30
CA ARG A 389 0.18 0.78 -38.88
C ARG A 389 -1.02 0.81 -39.80
N GLU A 390 -2.08 1.52 -39.43
CA GLU A 390 -3.24 1.72 -40.29
C GLU A 390 -2.84 2.44 -41.58
N ASP A 391 -2.03 3.49 -41.51
CA ASP A 391 -1.51 4.21 -42.68
C ASP A 391 -0.70 3.30 -43.62
N VAL A 392 0.13 2.41 -43.06
CA VAL A 392 0.91 1.43 -43.84
C VAL A 392 0.01 0.36 -44.46
N GLU A 393 -0.98 -0.16 -43.73
CA GLU A 393 -1.94 -1.13 -44.28
C GLU A 393 -2.80 -0.53 -45.39
N ILE A 394 -3.22 0.73 -45.25
CA ILE A 394 -3.95 1.47 -46.29
C ILE A 394 -3.06 1.66 -47.53
N ALA A 395 -1.82 2.10 -47.36
CA ALA A 395 -0.87 2.28 -48.46
C ALA A 395 -0.58 0.95 -49.20
N MET A 396 -0.43 -0.15 -48.47
CA MET A 396 -0.25 -1.47 -49.08
C MET A 396 -1.51 -1.95 -49.82
N ALA A 397 -2.71 -1.67 -49.31
CA ALA A 397 -3.97 -2.02 -49.96
C ALA A 397 -4.22 -1.19 -51.25
N GLU A 398 -3.80 0.07 -51.27
CA GLU A 398 -3.85 0.93 -52.47
C GLU A 398 -2.86 0.45 -53.55
N ASP A 399 -1.64 0.09 -53.17
CA ASP A 399 -0.62 -0.44 -54.09
C ASP A 399 -1.08 -1.76 -54.74
N THR A 400 -1.69 -2.65 -53.95
CA THR A 400 -2.24 -3.93 -54.44
C THR A 400 -3.44 -3.72 -55.39
N ARG A 401 -4.22 -2.64 -55.21
CA ARG A 401 -5.31 -2.26 -56.13
C ARG A 401 -4.80 -1.62 -57.42
N GLY A 402 -3.73 -0.83 -57.34
CA GLY A 402 -3.06 -0.24 -58.50
C GLY A 402 -2.50 -1.31 -59.44
N ASP A 403 -1.88 -2.35 -58.89
CA ASP A 403 -1.27 -3.46 -59.65
C ASP A 403 -2.32 -4.36 -60.35
N HIS A 404 -3.51 -4.50 -59.75
CA HIS A 404 -4.64 -5.20 -60.37
C HIS A 404 -5.34 -4.39 -61.46
N ALA A 405 -5.42 -3.05 -61.34
CA ALA A 405 -5.99 -2.19 -62.38
C ALA A 405 -5.05 -2.09 -63.61
N GLY A 406 -3.73 -2.11 -63.40
CA GLY A 406 -2.73 -2.12 -64.48
C GLY A 406 -2.78 -3.41 -65.32
N ARG A 407 -2.95 -4.58 -64.69
CA ARG A 407 -3.01 -5.88 -65.40
C ARG A 407 -4.31 -6.13 -66.19
N VAL A 408 -5.41 -5.47 -65.84
CA VAL A 408 -6.67 -5.60 -66.59
C VAL A 408 -6.64 -4.79 -67.88
N HIS A 409 -5.87 -3.69 -67.92
CA HIS A 409 -5.73 -2.87 -69.13
C HIS A 409 -4.75 -3.42 -70.19
N GLU A 410 -3.81 -4.30 -69.81
CA GLU A 410 -2.86 -4.89 -70.77
C GLU A 410 -3.43 -6.09 -71.57
N HIS A 411 -4.60 -6.64 -71.20
CA HIS A 411 -5.18 -7.81 -71.87
C HIS A 411 -6.36 -7.51 -72.81
N THR A 412 -6.66 -6.24 -73.13
CA THR A 412 -7.78 -5.88 -74.03
C THR A 412 -7.36 -5.20 -75.34
N THR A 413 -6.09 -5.34 -75.74
CA THR A 413 -5.61 -4.89 -77.06
C THR A 413 -4.71 -5.96 -77.68
N VAL A 414 -5.31 -6.95 -78.33
CA VAL A 414 -4.96 -7.53 -79.66
C VAL A 414 -6.17 -8.32 -80.14
#